data_AF-A0A2L0A5S1-F1
#
_entry.id   AF-A0A2L0A5S1-F1
#
_cell.length_a   1.000
_cell.length_b   1.000
_cell.length_c   1.000
_cell.angle_alpha   90.00
_cell.angle_beta   90.00
_cell.angle_gamma   90.00
#
_symmetry.space_group_name_H-M   'P 1'
#
loop_
_entity.id
_entity.type
_entity.pdbx_description
1 polymer ?
#
loop_
_entity_poly.entity_id
_entity_poly.type
_entity_poly.pdbx_seq_one_letter_code
_entity_poly.pdbx_strand_id
1 'polypeptide(L)'
;MVLIRSAELDGQYVDLLLAEGRIMAIGDALPAKPGEVVVNAAGGALLPGLHDHHIHLRASAAALNSVQCGPPVVSSAEDLARVLNEQRGKGWLRGFNYQESGDLRIDRAWLDRHGPPRPVRIQHRSGRMWIMNSAAIEQIAMVVPSDGRLLDSDEELRTALPPTSIDLRPLSLLLLRQGVTGMTDATARNAVQDMREFAAFNLPQRIILMGRLLPDCPIELLPMVGAVKFHYHDHDLPALDAFAAEIGDAHREGRGAAIHCVTQAELFLALAALEQAGPIASDRIEHASVASDEAIAVIAKLGITVVSQPHFLAEKGETYLRDVPKDELGLLYRLASFRRAGVPLAAGSDSPFGGLAPWLSMHAAVNRAGGFGEDEALSPEEALALYTGRADAPATPRKIVTGEAADLCILDCPWQQARAALSKVKVTATIIAGEPVFIADQESSISIPAPAQAPNRVRL
;
A
#
# COMPACT_ATOMS: atom_id res chain seq x y z
N MET A 1 -0.77 -21.45 22.14
CA MET A 1 0.31 -20.76 22.88
C MET A 1 1.59 -20.93 22.10
N VAL A 2 2.33 -19.85 21.94
CA VAL A 2 3.56 -19.81 21.13
C VAL A 2 4.69 -19.26 21.98
N LEU A 3 5.84 -19.93 21.96
CA LEU A 3 7.06 -19.48 22.60
C LEU A 3 8.06 -19.05 21.52
N ILE A 4 8.37 -17.77 21.47
CA ILE A 4 9.51 -17.26 20.68
C ILE A 4 10.76 -17.38 21.54
N ARG A 5 11.81 -18.00 21.01
CA ARG A 5 13.09 -18.20 21.71
C ARG A 5 14.21 -17.37 21.13
N SER A 6 15.05 -16.84 22.01
CA SER A 6 16.33 -16.21 21.66
C SER A 6 16.18 -15.10 20.61
N ALA A 7 15.16 -14.27 20.76
CA ALA A 7 14.92 -13.09 19.93
C ALA A 7 15.75 -11.91 20.45
N GLU A 8 16.29 -11.09 19.55
CA GLU A 8 16.94 -9.84 19.94
C GLU A 8 15.90 -8.71 20.03
N LEU A 9 15.76 -8.13 21.21
CA LEU A 9 14.89 -6.98 21.50
C LEU A 9 15.72 -5.90 22.20
N ASP A 10 15.84 -4.75 21.56
CA ASP A 10 16.61 -3.59 22.07
C ASP A 10 18.05 -3.95 22.53
N GLY A 11 18.73 -4.81 21.75
CA GLY A 11 20.10 -5.27 22.02
C GLY A 11 20.22 -6.38 23.05
N GLN A 12 19.11 -6.92 23.57
CA GLN A 12 19.09 -8.03 24.53
C GLN A 12 18.44 -9.28 23.93
N TYR A 13 18.89 -10.46 24.33
CA TYR A 13 18.29 -11.72 23.89
C TYR A 13 17.24 -12.18 24.89
N VAL A 14 16.00 -12.33 24.43
CA VAL A 14 14.85 -12.65 25.25
C VAL A 14 14.03 -13.80 24.66
N ASP A 15 13.24 -14.45 25.51
CA ASP A 15 12.15 -15.33 25.12
C ASP A 15 10.81 -14.60 25.34
N LEU A 16 9.82 -14.87 24.48
CA LEU A 16 8.46 -14.33 24.60
C LEU A 16 7.42 -15.44 24.59
N LEU A 17 6.50 -15.39 25.54
CA LEU A 17 5.32 -16.25 25.57
C LEU A 17 4.11 -15.50 25.02
N LEU A 18 3.46 -16.07 24.01
CA LEU A 18 2.28 -15.51 23.36
C LEU A 18 1.05 -16.40 23.61
N ALA A 19 -0.07 -15.78 23.98
CA ALA A 19 -1.36 -16.44 24.13
C ALA A 19 -2.49 -15.45 23.87
N GLU A 20 -3.62 -15.94 23.35
CA GLU A 20 -4.85 -15.15 23.18
C GLU A 20 -4.65 -13.82 22.44
N GLY A 21 -3.79 -13.82 21.40
CA GLY A 21 -3.52 -12.61 20.63
C GLY A 21 -2.51 -11.64 21.24
N ARG A 22 -1.93 -11.96 22.41
CA ARG A 22 -1.15 -11.00 23.21
C ARG A 22 0.19 -11.56 23.67
N ILE A 23 1.09 -10.64 24.01
CA ILE A 23 2.36 -10.91 24.69
C ILE A 23 2.07 -11.12 26.17
N MET A 24 2.29 -12.34 26.67
CA MET A 24 1.99 -12.70 28.07
C MET A 24 3.18 -12.56 29.00
N ALA A 25 4.38 -12.81 28.48
CA ALA A 25 5.62 -12.68 29.24
C ALA A 25 6.79 -12.40 28.30
N ILE A 26 7.76 -11.66 28.81
CA ILE A 26 9.07 -11.42 28.21
C ILE A 26 10.09 -11.72 29.32
N GLY A 27 11.11 -12.53 29.04
CA GLY A 27 12.15 -12.81 30.01
C GLY A 27 13.22 -13.74 29.50
N ASP A 28 14.21 -13.99 30.35
CA ASP A 28 15.33 -14.86 30.02
C ASP A 28 14.95 -16.33 30.30
N ALA A 29 15.10 -17.19 29.29
CA ALA A 29 14.90 -18.64 29.41
C ALA A 29 13.51 -19.06 29.92
N LEU A 30 12.44 -18.58 29.27
CA LEU A 30 11.07 -18.96 29.61
C LEU A 30 10.87 -20.48 29.38
N PRO A 31 10.27 -21.22 30.34
CA PRO A 31 10.12 -22.66 30.21
C PRO A 31 9.09 -22.99 29.13
N ALA A 32 9.47 -23.84 28.17
CA ALA A 32 8.51 -24.41 27.23
C ALA A 32 7.61 -25.42 27.94
N LYS A 33 6.30 -25.31 27.71
CA LYS A 33 5.31 -26.30 28.18
C LYS A 33 4.99 -27.30 27.06
N PRO A 34 4.59 -28.53 27.41
CA PRO A 34 4.12 -29.50 26.42
C PRO A 34 2.97 -28.94 25.58
N GLY A 35 3.07 -29.06 24.26
CA GLY A 35 2.06 -28.61 23.30
C GLY A 35 2.20 -27.16 22.82
N GLU A 36 3.20 -26.40 23.28
CA GLU A 36 3.50 -25.07 22.75
C GLU A 36 4.19 -25.15 21.40
N VAL A 37 3.81 -24.25 20.48
CA VAL A 37 4.55 -24.04 19.23
C VAL A 37 5.79 -23.22 19.58
N VAL A 38 6.98 -23.69 19.20
CA VAL A 38 8.24 -22.99 19.47
C VAL A 38 8.78 -22.38 18.18
N VAL A 39 8.97 -21.07 18.17
CA VAL A 39 9.61 -20.32 17.08
C VAL A 39 11.00 -19.92 17.56
N ASN A 40 12.05 -20.45 16.93
CA ASN A 40 13.43 -20.07 17.26
C ASN A 40 13.83 -18.85 16.43
N ALA A 41 14.07 -17.71 17.07
CA ALA A 41 14.51 -16.50 16.40
C ALA A 41 16.01 -16.52 16.06
N ALA A 42 16.78 -17.45 16.64
CA ALA A 42 18.22 -17.62 16.38
C ALA A 42 19.04 -16.32 16.51
N GLY A 43 18.65 -15.44 17.44
CA GLY A 43 19.27 -14.13 17.66
C GLY A 43 18.83 -13.03 16.70
N GLY A 44 17.86 -13.30 15.83
CA GLY A 44 17.28 -12.31 14.93
C GLY A 44 16.49 -11.23 15.67
N ALA A 45 16.49 -10.01 15.12
CA ALA A 45 15.75 -8.89 15.69
C ALA A 45 14.25 -9.17 15.72
N LEU A 46 13.62 -8.90 16.85
CA LEU A 46 12.18 -8.94 17.03
C LEU A 46 11.62 -7.52 17.00
N LEU A 47 10.75 -7.28 16.02
CA LEU A 47 10.15 -5.99 15.75
C LEU A 47 8.63 -6.07 15.85
N PRO A 48 7.94 -4.95 16.13
CA PRO A 48 6.52 -4.86 15.81
C PRO A 48 6.33 -5.25 14.34
N GLY A 49 5.32 -6.08 14.04
CA GLY A 49 5.02 -6.47 12.67
C GLY A 49 4.72 -5.24 11.83
N LEU A 50 5.17 -5.18 10.58
CA LEU A 50 5.05 -3.98 9.75
C LEU A 50 3.59 -3.73 9.34
N HIS A 51 3.20 -2.46 9.17
CA HIS A 51 1.91 -2.05 8.64
C HIS A 51 2.12 -1.19 7.41
N ASP A 52 1.56 -1.60 6.28
CA ASP A 52 1.53 -0.77 5.07
C ASP A 52 0.35 0.20 5.14
N HIS A 53 0.62 1.48 5.42
CA HIS A 53 -0.43 2.47 5.67
C HIS A 53 -1.10 3.02 4.40
N HIS A 54 -0.67 2.62 3.21
CA HIS A 54 -1.26 3.03 1.94
C HIS A 54 -0.94 2.00 0.86
N ILE A 55 -1.91 1.16 0.50
CA ILE A 55 -1.77 0.17 -0.59
C ILE A 55 -3.11 0.04 -1.33
N HIS A 56 -3.11 -0.34 -2.61
CA HIS A 56 -4.32 -0.70 -3.34
C HIS A 56 -4.37 -2.22 -3.53
N LEU A 57 -5.06 -2.96 -2.66
CA LEU A 57 -4.94 -4.42 -2.55
C LEU A 57 -5.44 -5.14 -3.79
N ARG A 58 -6.62 -4.77 -4.30
CA ARG A 58 -7.17 -5.38 -5.51
C ARG A 58 -6.33 -5.07 -6.75
N ALA A 59 -5.87 -3.82 -6.86
CA ALA A 59 -4.99 -3.41 -7.95
C ALA A 59 -3.65 -4.15 -7.88
N SER A 60 -3.09 -4.29 -6.68
CA SER A 60 -1.85 -5.03 -6.41
C SER A 60 -1.98 -6.51 -6.78
N ALA A 61 -3.04 -7.18 -6.33
CA ALA A 61 -3.28 -8.58 -6.66
C ALA A 61 -3.55 -8.79 -8.16
N ALA A 62 -4.24 -7.85 -8.82
CA ALA A 62 -4.40 -7.87 -10.28
C ALA A 62 -3.05 -7.69 -11.00
N ALA A 63 -2.18 -6.80 -10.51
CA ALA A 63 -0.86 -6.55 -11.07
C ALA A 63 0.06 -7.78 -11.03
N LEU A 64 -0.03 -8.62 -9.98
CA LEU A 64 0.73 -9.89 -9.90
C LEU A 64 0.44 -10.85 -11.06
N ASN A 65 -0.72 -10.74 -11.70
CA ASN A 65 -1.14 -11.55 -12.84
C ASN A 65 -1.16 -10.77 -14.16
N SER A 66 -0.50 -9.61 -14.20
CA SER A 66 -0.50 -8.69 -15.34
C SER A 66 0.90 -8.48 -15.90
N VAL A 67 0.96 -8.05 -17.15
CA VAL A 67 2.22 -7.69 -17.82
C VAL A 67 2.65 -6.30 -17.39
N GLN A 68 3.89 -6.15 -16.93
CA GLN A 68 4.50 -4.84 -16.71
C GLN A 68 4.77 -4.17 -18.06
N CYS A 69 4.05 -3.11 -18.37
CA CYS A 69 4.08 -2.44 -19.68
C CYS A 69 4.81 -1.09 -19.67
N GLY A 70 5.55 -0.78 -18.61
CA GLY A 70 6.37 0.42 -18.50
C GLY A 70 7.76 0.16 -17.90
N PRO A 71 8.54 1.22 -17.67
CA PRO A 71 9.90 1.11 -17.17
C PRO A 71 9.99 0.39 -15.82
N PRO A 72 11.13 -0.25 -15.50
CA PRO A 72 12.30 -0.41 -16.37
C PRO A 72 12.14 -1.54 -17.41
N VAL A 73 11.06 -2.32 -17.35
CA VAL A 73 10.86 -3.51 -18.21
C VAL A 73 10.56 -3.14 -19.66
N VAL A 74 9.79 -2.06 -19.86
CA VAL A 74 9.41 -1.55 -21.18
C VAL A 74 9.83 -0.10 -21.31
N SER A 75 10.69 0.19 -22.28
CA SER A 75 11.13 1.56 -22.61
C SER A 75 10.87 1.93 -24.08
N SER A 76 10.47 0.96 -24.89
CA SER A 76 10.27 1.08 -26.33
C SER A 76 9.04 0.28 -26.81
N ALA A 77 8.60 0.56 -28.04
CA ALA A 77 7.51 -0.18 -28.67
C ALA A 77 7.88 -1.66 -28.93
N GLU A 78 9.15 -1.93 -29.23
CA GLU A 78 9.66 -3.30 -29.42
C GLU A 78 9.63 -4.09 -28.10
N ASP A 79 10.08 -3.48 -26.99
CA ASP A 79 9.98 -4.09 -25.67
C ASP A 79 8.52 -4.46 -25.34
N LEU A 80 7.60 -3.52 -25.57
CA LEU A 80 6.19 -3.73 -25.28
C LEU A 80 5.62 -4.89 -26.11
N ALA A 81 5.88 -4.91 -27.42
CA ALA A 81 5.42 -5.98 -28.29
C ALA A 81 5.97 -7.33 -27.83
N ARG A 82 7.27 -7.39 -27.48
CA ARG A 82 7.93 -8.60 -26.98
C ARG A 82 7.27 -9.10 -25.70
N VAL A 83 7.15 -8.26 -24.66
CA VAL A 83 6.61 -8.70 -23.35
C VAL A 83 5.15 -9.13 -23.43
N LEU A 84 4.35 -8.57 -24.35
CA LEU A 84 2.97 -9.00 -24.57
C LEU A 84 2.89 -10.37 -25.27
N ASN A 85 3.74 -10.63 -26.27
CA ASN A 85 3.74 -11.87 -27.05
C ASN A 85 4.41 -13.06 -26.33
N GLU A 86 5.31 -12.81 -25.39
CA GLU A 86 5.89 -13.86 -24.53
C GLU A 86 4.86 -14.51 -23.59
N GLN A 87 3.70 -13.88 -23.39
CA GLN A 87 2.68 -14.34 -22.47
C GLN A 87 1.87 -15.50 -23.06
N ARG A 88 1.83 -16.62 -22.34
CA ARG A 88 1.08 -17.82 -22.75
C ARG A 88 -0.42 -17.69 -22.45
N GLY A 89 -1.24 -18.52 -23.11
CA GLY A 89 -2.70 -18.63 -22.89
C GLY A 89 -3.55 -17.98 -23.99
N LYS A 90 -4.87 -18.17 -23.91
CA LYS A 90 -5.85 -17.67 -24.91
C LYS A 90 -6.87 -16.69 -24.33
N GLY A 91 -6.90 -16.52 -23.00
CA GLY A 91 -7.82 -15.61 -22.31
C GLY A 91 -7.36 -14.15 -22.38
N TRP A 92 -8.06 -13.30 -21.64
CA TRP A 92 -7.74 -11.88 -21.51
C TRP A 92 -6.31 -11.66 -21.02
N LEU A 93 -5.59 -10.77 -21.71
CA LEU A 93 -4.31 -10.25 -21.26
C LEU A 93 -4.48 -8.86 -20.68
N ARG A 94 -4.06 -8.70 -19.42
CA ARG A 94 -3.99 -7.40 -18.75
C ARG A 94 -2.54 -6.93 -18.70
N GLY A 95 -2.28 -5.73 -19.19
CA GLY A 95 -1.06 -4.97 -18.93
C GLY A 95 -1.31 -3.82 -17.95
N PHE A 96 -0.28 -3.37 -17.27
CA PHE A 96 -0.35 -2.21 -16.37
C PHE A 96 0.95 -1.38 -16.40
N ASN A 97 0.90 -0.20 -15.78
CA ASN A 97 2.02 0.74 -15.70
C ASN A 97 2.54 1.22 -17.07
N TYR A 98 1.71 1.20 -18.12
CA TYR A 98 2.11 1.74 -19.41
C TYR A 98 2.42 3.24 -19.32
N GLN A 99 3.50 3.67 -19.94
CA GLN A 99 3.92 5.06 -19.95
C GLN A 99 4.22 5.50 -21.39
N GLU A 100 3.62 6.61 -21.81
CA GLU A 100 4.05 7.28 -23.03
C GLU A 100 5.43 7.90 -22.83
N SER A 101 6.38 7.56 -23.69
CA SER A 101 7.74 8.10 -23.65
C SER A 101 8.35 8.10 -25.04
N GLY A 102 8.93 9.23 -25.45
CA GLY A 102 9.43 9.42 -26.81
C GLY A 102 8.36 9.08 -27.86
N ASP A 103 8.67 8.12 -28.73
CA ASP A 103 7.77 7.64 -29.79
C ASP A 103 6.81 6.52 -29.36
N LEU A 104 6.88 6.07 -28.10
CA LEU A 104 6.01 5.01 -27.59
C LEU A 104 4.59 5.53 -27.32
N ARG A 105 3.78 5.58 -28.37
CA ARG A 105 2.34 5.87 -28.31
C ARG A 105 1.57 4.73 -28.95
N ILE A 106 0.76 4.03 -28.15
CA ILE A 106 0.00 2.86 -28.61
C ILE A 106 -1.50 3.15 -28.63
N ASP A 107 -2.19 2.52 -29.57
CA ASP A 107 -3.64 2.54 -29.69
C ASP A 107 -4.14 1.13 -30.04
N ARG A 108 -5.43 1.01 -30.32
CA ARG A 108 -6.07 -0.23 -30.79
C ARG A 108 -5.35 -0.82 -31.99
N ALA A 109 -5.06 -0.02 -33.01
CA ALA A 109 -4.46 -0.48 -34.26
C ALA A 109 -3.03 -0.98 -34.05
N TRP A 110 -2.27 -0.33 -33.15
CA TRP A 110 -0.96 -0.79 -32.73
C TRP A 110 -1.06 -2.15 -32.03
N LEU A 111 -1.97 -2.31 -31.08
CA LEU A 111 -2.16 -3.58 -30.35
C LEU A 111 -2.63 -4.71 -31.28
N ASP A 112 -3.49 -4.42 -32.26
CA ASP A 112 -3.93 -5.41 -33.26
C ASP A 112 -2.76 -5.86 -34.16
N ARG A 113 -1.82 -4.96 -34.47
CA ARG A 113 -0.66 -5.25 -35.33
C ARG A 113 0.48 -5.95 -34.60
N HIS A 114 0.74 -5.56 -33.36
CA HIS A 114 1.95 -5.94 -32.62
C HIS A 114 1.68 -6.83 -31.41
N GLY A 115 0.45 -6.86 -30.89
CA GLY A 115 0.07 -7.68 -29.74
C GLY A 115 -0.29 -9.12 -30.11
N PRO A 116 -0.46 -10.00 -29.11
CA PRO A 116 -0.87 -11.38 -29.33
C PRO A 116 -2.31 -11.46 -29.87
N PRO A 117 -2.69 -12.52 -30.61
CA PRO A 117 -4.01 -12.68 -31.21
C PRO A 117 -5.06 -13.13 -30.17
N ARG A 118 -5.29 -12.30 -29.16
CA ARG A 118 -6.26 -12.50 -28.06
C ARG A 118 -6.70 -11.15 -27.49
N PRO A 119 -7.75 -11.07 -26.65
CA PRO A 119 -8.16 -9.83 -26.00
C PRO A 119 -7.03 -9.24 -25.15
N VAL A 120 -6.65 -7.98 -25.43
CA VAL A 120 -5.64 -7.23 -24.67
C VAL A 120 -6.26 -5.94 -24.14
N ARG A 121 -6.01 -5.65 -22.86
CA ARG A 121 -6.22 -4.33 -22.26
C ARG A 121 -4.98 -3.92 -21.48
N ILE A 122 -4.55 -2.67 -21.61
CA ILE A 122 -3.38 -2.13 -20.92
C ILE A 122 -3.78 -0.87 -20.16
N GLN A 123 -3.46 -0.80 -18.87
CA GLN A 123 -3.66 0.39 -18.06
C GLN A 123 -2.43 1.30 -18.15
N HIS A 124 -2.66 2.57 -18.46
CA HIS A 124 -1.66 3.62 -18.31
C HIS A 124 -1.29 3.81 -16.84
N ARG A 125 -0.05 4.21 -16.56
CA ARG A 125 0.49 4.36 -15.19
C ARG A 125 -0.27 5.38 -14.34
N SER A 126 -0.97 6.32 -14.98
CA SER A 126 -1.85 7.27 -14.28
C SER A 126 -3.09 6.60 -13.68
N GLY A 127 -3.37 5.34 -14.02
CA GLY A 127 -4.60 4.65 -13.64
C GLY A 127 -5.82 5.03 -14.47
N ARG A 128 -5.80 6.22 -15.09
CA ARG A 128 -6.94 6.86 -15.77
C ARG A 128 -7.26 6.36 -17.17
N MET A 129 -6.27 5.82 -17.88
CA MET A 129 -6.46 5.45 -19.28
C MET A 129 -6.29 3.94 -19.46
N TRP A 130 -7.24 3.34 -20.17
CA TRP A 130 -7.16 1.98 -20.67
C TRP A 130 -7.02 2.00 -22.19
N ILE A 131 -6.21 1.08 -22.71
CA ILE A 131 -6.02 0.89 -24.15
C ILE A 131 -6.35 -0.54 -24.51
N MET A 132 -7.25 -0.74 -25.47
CA MET A 132 -7.82 -2.04 -25.82
C MET A 132 -7.64 -2.35 -27.31
N ASN A 133 -7.39 -3.61 -27.62
CA ASN A 133 -7.35 -4.10 -29.01
C ASN A 133 -8.76 -4.47 -29.51
N SER A 134 -8.91 -4.73 -30.81
CA SER A 134 -10.22 -5.03 -31.40
C SER A 134 -10.85 -6.29 -30.79
N ALA A 135 -10.06 -7.34 -30.55
CA ALA A 135 -10.52 -8.58 -29.93
C ALA A 135 -11.08 -8.38 -28.50
N ALA A 136 -10.56 -7.40 -27.75
CA ALA A 136 -11.08 -7.06 -26.43
C ALA A 136 -12.38 -6.24 -26.51
N ILE A 137 -12.46 -5.31 -27.46
CA ILE A 137 -13.65 -4.48 -27.68
C ILE A 137 -14.84 -5.34 -28.10
N GLU A 138 -14.64 -6.36 -28.95
CA GLU A 138 -15.69 -7.30 -29.36
C GLU A 138 -16.31 -8.10 -28.19
N GLN A 139 -15.63 -8.18 -27.05
CA GLN A 139 -16.05 -8.96 -25.89
C GLN A 139 -16.71 -8.14 -24.78
N ILE A 140 -16.80 -6.81 -24.93
CA ILE A 140 -17.41 -5.93 -23.93
C ILE A 140 -18.62 -5.20 -24.51
N ALA A 141 -19.66 -5.07 -23.69
CA ALA A 141 -20.88 -4.36 -24.07
C ALA A 141 -20.76 -2.86 -23.76
N MET A 142 -19.79 -2.18 -24.40
CA MET A 142 -19.49 -0.76 -24.19
C MET A 142 -19.10 -0.08 -25.51
N VAL A 143 -19.48 1.19 -25.67
CA VAL A 143 -18.98 2.01 -26.78
C VAL A 143 -17.54 2.40 -26.49
N VAL A 144 -16.63 1.99 -27.37
CA VAL A 144 -15.20 2.30 -27.25
C VAL A 144 -14.79 3.23 -28.40
N PRO A 145 -14.00 4.29 -28.14
CA PRO A 145 -13.43 5.12 -29.20
C PRO A 145 -12.68 4.32 -30.27
N SER A 146 -12.60 4.86 -31.48
CA SER A 146 -12.02 4.15 -32.63
C SER A 146 -10.53 3.83 -32.49
N ASP A 147 -9.82 4.56 -31.63
CA ASP A 147 -8.43 4.33 -31.24
C ASP A 147 -8.29 3.38 -30.03
N GLY A 148 -9.39 2.89 -29.46
CA GLY A 148 -9.41 1.98 -28.32
C GLY A 148 -8.93 2.58 -27.01
N ARG A 149 -8.78 3.91 -26.92
CA ARG A 149 -8.34 4.60 -25.71
C ARG A 149 -9.57 5.06 -24.91
N LEU A 150 -9.65 4.62 -23.66
CA LEU A 150 -10.74 4.93 -22.73
C LEU A 150 -10.17 5.72 -21.56
N LEU A 151 -10.59 6.97 -21.41
CA LEU A 151 -10.17 7.86 -20.33
C LEU A 151 -11.25 7.90 -19.25
N ASP A 152 -10.83 7.76 -17.99
CA ASP A 152 -11.67 7.82 -16.78
C ASP A 152 -12.89 6.90 -16.80
N SER A 153 -12.77 5.76 -17.52
CA SER A 153 -13.89 4.83 -17.77
C SER A 153 -13.87 3.59 -16.87
N ASP A 154 -13.26 3.66 -15.68
CA ASP A 154 -13.07 2.50 -14.81
C ASP A 154 -14.39 1.86 -14.34
N GLU A 155 -15.45 2.67 -14.15
CA GLU A 155 -16.75 2.17 -13.68
C GLU A 155 -17.53 1.47 -14.79
N GLU A 156 -17.56 2.05 -15.98
CA GLU A 156 -18.17 1.44 -17.16
C GLU A 156 -17.42 0.16 -17.53
N LEU A 157 -16.09 0.20 -17.54
CA LEU A 157 -15.26 -0.98 -17.82
C LEU A 157 -15.50 -2.09 -16.79
N ARG A 158 -15.54 -1.76 -15.49
CA ARG A 158 -15.80 -2.77 -14.44
C ARG A 158 -17.13 -3.50 -14.67
N THR A 159 -18.13 -2.79 -15.19
CA THR A 159 -19.45 -3.35 -15.48
C THR A 159 -19.46 -4.14 -16.80
N ALA A 160 -18.72 -3.68 -17.81
CA ALA A 160 -18.69 -4.29 -19.14
C ALA A 160 -17.76 -5.50 -19.24
N LEU A 161 -16.77 -5.61 -18.35
CA LEU A 161 -15.79 -6.69 -18.35
C LEU A 161 -16.33 -7.96 -17.67
N PRO A 162 -15.87 -9.15 -18.09
CA PRO A 162 -16.18 -10.39 -17.39
C PRO A 162 -15.78 -10.30 -15.91
N PRO A 163 -16.64 -10.77 -14.97
CA PRO A 163 -16.30 -10.83 -13.56
C PRO A 163 -15.00 -11.60 -13.38
N THR A 164 -13.98 -10.95 -12.84
CA THR A 164 -12.70 -11.59 -12.54
C THR A 164 -12.64 -11.84 -11.04
N SER A 165 -12.52 -13.10 -10.62
CA SER A 165 -12.23 -13.41 -9.23
C SER A 165 -10.80 -12.97 -8.93
N ILE A 166 -10.62 -11.98 -8.06
CA ILE A 166 -9.31 -11.56 -7.57
C ILE A 166 -8.97 -12.45 -6.38
N ASP A 167 -7.81 -13.11 -6.43
CA ASP A 167 -7.27 -13.84 -5.28
C ASP A 167 -6.18 -13.00 -4.60
N LEU A 168 -6.42 -12.61 -3.35
CA LEU A 168 -5.47 -11.83 -2.56
C LEU A 168 -4.39 -12.69 -1.89
N ARG A 169 -4.52 -14.01 -1.88
CA ARG A 169 -3.59 -14.90 -1.15
C ARG A 169 -2.14 -14.81 -1.65
N PRO A 170 -1.85 -14.75 -2.95
CA PRO A 170 -0.48 -14.53 -3.42
C PRO A 170 0.11 -13.21 -2.92
N LEU A 171 -0.68 -12.13 -2.93
CA LEU A 171 -0.27 -10.83 -2.41
C LEU A 171 -0.03 -10.88 -0.89
N SER A 172 -0.94 -11.53 -0.17
CA SER A 172 -0.82 -11.74 1.28
C SER A 172 0.48 -12.47 1.62
N LEU A 173 0.83 -13.56 0.93
CA LEU A 173 2.08 -14.29 1.17
C LEU A 173 3.33 -13.44 0.89
N LEU A 174 3.33 -12.65 -0.18
CA LEU A 174 4.43 -11.73 -0.47
C LEU A 174 4.62 -10.70 0.64
N LEU A 175 3.54 -10.16 1.19
CA LEU A 175 3.57 -9.20 2.29
C LEU A 175 3.96 -9.85 3.63
N LEU A 176 3.48 -11.07 3.93
CA LEU A 176 3.92 -11.82 5.10
C LEU A 176 5.42 -12.09 5.09
N ARG A 177 5.99 -12.40 3.92
CA ARG A 177 7.45 -12.56 3.72
C ARG A 177 8.25 -11.27 3.98
N GLN A 178 7.59 -10.12 4.00
CA GLN A 178 8.21 -8.83 4.34
C GLN A 178 7.99 -8.45 5.81
N GLY A 179 7.29 -9.26 6.60
CA GLY A 179 6.96 -8.94 7.99
C GLY A 179 5.68 -8.13 8.16
N VAL A 180 4.87 -7.97 7.10
CA VAL A 180 3.67 -7.12 7.12
C VAL A 180 2.51 -7.85 7.79
N THR A 181 2.08 -7.34 8.94
CA THR A 181 0.96 -7.86 9.73
C THR A 181 -0.33 -7.07 9.53
N GLY A 182 -0.26 -5.89 8.92
CA GLY A 182 -1.43 -5.08 8.60
C GLY A 182 -1.28 -4.23 7.34
N MET A 183 -2.42 -3.86 6.76
CA MET A 183 -2.50 -3.10 5.51
C MET A 183 -3.69 -2.14 5.56
N THR A 184 -3.51 -0.94 5.00
CA THR A 184 -4.58 0.03 4.80
C THR A 184 -4.84 0.19 3.31
N ASP A 185 -5.98 -0.35 2.85
CA ASP A 185 -6.44 -0.17 1.48
C ASP A 185 -6.88 1.28 1.26
N ALA A 186 -6.23 1.94 0.31
CA ALA A 186 -6.34 3.38 0.07
C ALA A 186 -7.29 3.72 -1.09
N THR A 187 -8.18 2.79 -1.47
CA THR A 187 -9.10 2.97 -2.59
C THR A 187 -10.29 3.85 -2.22
N ALA A 188 -10.41 5.03 -2.85
CA ALA A 188 -11.44 6.04 -2.55
C ALA A 188 -12.88 5.52 -2.64
N ARG A 189 -13.13 4.57 -3.55
CA ARG A 189 -14.48 4.05 -3.83
C ARG A 189 -14.93 2.89 -2.94
N ASN A 190 -14.09 2.34 -2.06
CA ASN A 190 -14.48 1.20 -1.23
C ASN A 190 -15.78 1.49 -0.47
N ALA A 191 -16.69 0.53 -0.47
CA ALA A 191 -17.98 0.58 0.20
C ALA A 191 -18.16 -0.62 1.15
N VAL A 192 -19.32 -0.69 1.83
CA VAL A 192 -19.70 -1.85 2.66
C VAL A 192 -19.56 -3.17 1.90
N GLN A 193 -19.92 -3.20 0.62
CA GLN A 193 -19.81 -4.42 -0.20
C GLN A 193 -18.37 -4.87 -0.38
N ASP A 194 -17.44 -3.95 -0.64
CA ASP A 194 -16.01 -4.26 -0.72
C ASP A 194 -15.50 -4.80 0.60
N MET A 195 -15.90 -4.20 1.73
CA MET A 195 -15.51 -4.68 3.07
C MET A 195 -15.95 -6.12 3.32
N ARG A 196 -17.19 -6.49 2.94
CA ARG A 196 -17.67 -7.88 3.05
C ARG A 196 -16.83 -8.84 2.22
N GLU A 197 -16.46 -8.45 1.00
CA GLU A 197 -15.60 -9.25 0.14
C GLU A 197 -14.18 -9.37 0.72
N PHE A 198 -13.62 -8.30 1.27
CA PHE A 198 -12.33 -8.34 1.94
C PHE A 198 -12.34 -9.24 3.17
N ALA A 199 -13.39 -9.17 4.00
CA ALA A 199 -13.59 -10.07 5.13
C ALA A 199 -13.71 -11.54 4.68
N ALA A 200 -14.38 -11.79 3.55
CA ALA A 200 -14.55 -13.14 3.00
C ALA A 200 -13.25 -13.79 2.50
N PHE A 201 -12.20 -13.01 2.19
CA PHE A 201 -10.88 -13.59 1.87
C PHE A 201 -10.21 -14.24 3.07
N ASN A 202 -10.59 -13.87 4.30
CA ASN A 202 -10.05 -14.42 5.54
C ASN A 202 -8.50 -14.42 5.56
N LEU A 203 -7.91 -13.29 5.15
CA LEU A 203 -6.46 -13.11 5.22
C LEU A 203 -6.02 -12.98 6.68
N PRO A 204 -4.81 -13.47 7.04
CA PRO A 204 -4.32 -13.34 8.39
C PRO A 204 -4.01 -11.88 8.78
N GLN A 205 -3.61 -11.03 7.81
CA GLN A 205 -3.32 -9.63 8.07
C GLN A 205 -4.54 -8.82 8.49
N ARG A 206 -4.34 -7.83 9.37
CA ARG A 206 -5.34 -6.81 9.65
C ARG A 206 -5.52 -5.91 8.43
N ILE A 207 -6.76 -5.74 7.98
CA ILE A 207 -7.09 -4.88 6.85
C ILE A 207 -7.95 -3.71 7.35
N ILE A 208 -7.47 -2.50 7.09
CA ILE A 208 -8.24 -1.26 7.22
C ILE A 208 -8.59 -0.78 5.81
N LEU A 209 -9.82 -0.33 5.58
CA LEU A 209 -10.26 0.19 4.30
C LEU A 209 -10.62 1.64 4.46
N MET A 210 -9.86 2.50 3.79
CA MET A 210 -10.38 3.82 3.45
C MET A 210 -11.46 3.67 2.39
N GLY A 211 -12.29 4.70 2.19
CA GLY A 211 -13.31 4.65 1.16
C GLY A 211 -14.28 5.82 1.22
N ARG A 212 -15.49 5.62 0.70
CA ARG A 212 -16.58 6.60 0.75
C ARG A 212 -17.16 6.74 2.16
N LEU A 213 -18.09 7.67 2.35
CA LEU A 213 -18.96 7.77 3.54
C LEU A 213 -19.82 6.50 3.73
N LEU A 214 -20.04 6.08 4.97
CA LEU A 214 -20.70 4.81 5.33
C LEU A 214 -21.72 5.01 6.47
N PRO A 215 -22.83 5.74 6.23
CA PRO A 215 -23.79 6.10 7.28
C PRO A 215 -24.44 4.88 7.96
N ASP A 216 -24.50 3.74 7.27
CA ASP A 216 -25.12 2.50 7.74
C ASP A 216 -24.14 1.31 7.72
N CYS A 217 -22.89 1.53 8.17
CA CYS A 217 -21.91 0.43 8.26
C CYS A 217 -22.32 -0.61 9.33
N PRO A 218 -22.42 -1.91 8.97
CA PRO A 218 -22.67 -2.97 9.93
C PRO A 218 -21.59 -3.03 11.03
N ILE A 219 -22.01 -3.32 12.27
CA ILE A 219 -21.14 -3.32 13.46
C ILE A 219 -19.95 -4.30 13.30
N GLU A 220 -20.20 -5.45 12.69
CA GLU A 220 -19.19 -6.49 12.46
C GLU A 220 -18.06 -6.05 11.51
N LEU A 221 -18.28 -5.00 10.70
CA LEU A 221 -17.29 -4.46 9.77
C LEU A 221 -16.54 -3.24 10.33
N LEU A 222 -17.00 -2.65 11.45
CA LEU A 222 -16.36 -1.48 12.06
C LEU A 222 -14.84 -1.63 12.30
N PRO A 223 -14.30 -2.80 12.72
CA PRO A 223 -12.86 -2.99 12.88
C PRO A 223 -12.03 -2.80 11.60
N MET A 224 -12.67 -2.84 10.42
CA MET A 224 -12.04 -2.66 9.11
C MET A 224 -12.22 -1.24 8.56
N VAL A 225 -12.98 -0.37 9.23
CA VAL A 225 -13.28 0.98 8.73
C VAL A 225 -12.08 1.91 8.96
N GLY A 226 -11.60 2.52 7.88
CA GLY A 226 -10.60 3.58 7.91
C GLY A 226 -11.18 4.96 7.57
N ALA A 227 -10.29 5.91 7.34
CA ALA A 227 -10.63 7.29 6.93
C ALA A 227 -11.50 7.35 5.65
N VAL A 228 -12.23 8.44 5.46
CA VAL A 228 -12.85 8.76 4.17
C VAL A 228 -11.73 9.20 3.23
N LYS A 229 -11.62 8.59 2.05
CA LYS A 229 -10.52 8.86 1.11
C LYS A 229 -10.97 9.81 0.01
N PHE A 230 -10.32 10.97 -0.03
CA PHE A 230 -10.49 12.00 -1.04
C PHE A 230 -9.38 11.91 -2.09
N HIS A 231 -9.79 11.95 -3.36
CA HIS A 231 -8.89 11.90 -4.51
C HIS A 231 -9.46 12.80 -5.60
N TYR A 232 -9.10 14.08 -5.52
CA TYR A 232 -9.37 15.04 -6.58
C TYR A 232 -8.20 15.10 -7.55
N HIS A 233 -8.38 15.83 -8.63
CA HIS A 233 -7.37 16.05 -9.62
C HIS A 233 -7.00 17.53 -9.65
N ASP A 234 -5.71 17.81 -9.80
CA ASP A 234 -5.17 19.18 -9.89
C ASP A 234 -5.91 20.10 -10.89
N HIS A 235 -6.41 19.54 -12.01
CA HIS A 235 -7.18 20.30 -13.02
C HIS A 235 -8.68 20.45 -12.73
N ASP A 236 -9.19 19.77 -11.71
CA ASP A 236 -10.61 19.72 -11.32
C ASP A 236 -10.74 19.70 -9.78
N LEU A 237 -10.11 20.69 -9.15
CA LEU A 237 -10.16 20.86 -7.70
C LEU A 237 -11.50 21.43 -7.26
N PRO A 238 -12.07 20.94 -6.14
CA PRO A 238 -13.34 21.43 -5.62
C PRO A 238 -13.21 22.85 -5.06
N ALA A 239 -14.34 23.55 -4.94
CA ALA A 239 -14.40 24.79 -4.17
C ALA A 239 -14.09 24.49 -2.69
N LEU A 240 -13.33 25.38 -2.04
CA LEU A 240 -12.89 25.22 -0.65
C LEU A 240 -14.06 24.91 0.32
N ASP A 241 -15.15 25.68 0.26
CA ASP A 241 -16.31 25.50 1.14
C ASP A 241 -16.98 24.13 0.95
N ALA A 242 -17.05 23.66 -0.30
CA ALA A 242 -17.61 22.35 -0.61
C ALA A 242 -16.72 21.24 -0.06
N PHE A 243 -15.40 21.35 -0.24
CA PHE A 243 -14.47 20.35 0.26
C PHE A 243 -14.43 20.32 1.80
N ALA A 244 -14.42 21.48 2.46
CA ALA A 244 -14.50 21.57 3.91
C ALA A 244 -15.80 20.94 4.44
N ALA A 245 -16.92 21.11 3.74
CA ALA A 245 -18.18 20.45 4.09
C ALA A 245 -18.08 18.92 3.97
N GLU A 246 -17.51 18.39 2.90
CA GLU A 246 -17.29 16.94 2.74
C GLU A 246 -16.38 16.34 3.82
N ILE A 247 -15.33 17.06 4.23
CA ILE A 247 -14.49 16.68 5.38
C ILE A 247 -15.33 16.68 6.66
N GLY A 248 -16.13 17.71 6.88
CA GLY A 248 -17.05 17.78 8.01
C GLY A 248 -18.07 16.63 8.04
N ASP A 249 -18.48 16.12 6.88
CA ASP A 249 -19.37 14.95 6.78
C ASP A 249 -18.64 13.68 7.26
N ALA A 250 -17.37 13.50 6.87
CA ALA A 250 -16.55 12.40 7.36
C ALA A 250 -16.38 12.45 8.89
N HIS A 251 -16.12 13.65 9.43
CA HIS A 251 -15.96 13.85 10.87
C HIS A 251 -17.25 13.54 11.64
N ARG A 252 -18.44 13.84 11.09
CA ARG A 252 -19.73 13.49 11.71
C ARG A 252 -19.99 11.99 11.74
N GLU A 253 -19.37 11.20 10.84
CA GLU A 253 -19.34 9.73 10.93
C GLU A 253 -18.27 9.18 11.89
N GLY A 254 -17.51 10.07 12.57
CA GLY A 254 -16.41 9.68 13.45
C GLY A 254 -15.16 9.19 12.71
N ARG A 255 -15.00 9.56 11.43
CA ARG A 255 -13.89 9.12 10.57
C ARG A 255 -13.06 10.33 10.14
N GLY A 256 -11.74 10.18 10.11
CA GLY A 256 -10.84 11.20 9.56
C GLY A 256 -10.93 11.27 8.04
N ALA A 257 -10.39 12.34 7.47
CA ALA A 257 -10.16 12.51 6.05
C ALA A 257 -8.75 12.05 5.67
N ALA A 258 -8.63 11.17 4.68
CA ALA A 258 -7.39 10.80 4.02
C ALA A 258 -7.34 11.47 2.65
N ILE A 259 -6.48 12.47 2.46
CA ILE A 259 -6.53 13.33 1.28
C ILE A 259 -5.30 13.11 0.41
N HIS A 260 -5.50 12.67 -0.84
CA HIS A 260 -4.43 12.55 -1.84
C HIS A 260 -3.89 13.93 -2.22
N CYS A 261 -2.59 14.17 -1.98
CA CYS A 261 -1.91 15.42 -2.35
C CYS A 261 -0.54 15.13 -2.96
N VAL A 262 -0.43 15.27 -4.28
CA VAL A 262 0.82 15.11 -5.03
C VAL A 262 1.34 16.43 -5.61
N THR A 263 0.52 17.48 -5.68
CA THR A 263 0.93 18.84 -6.05
C THR A 263 0.86 19.81 -4.86
N GLN A 264 1.51 20.97 -4.98
CA GLN A 264 1.38 22.04 -3.98
C GLN A 264 -0.06 22.58 -3.90
N ALA A 265 -0.74 22.72 -5.05
CA ALA A 265 -2.10 23.24 -5.10
C ALA A 265 -3.10 22.33 -4.38
N GLU A 266 -3.01 21.02 -4.62
CA GLU A 266 -3.77 20.01 -3.89
C GLU A 266 -3.51 20.10 -2.38
N LEU A 267 -2.22 20.18 -1.99
CA LEU A 267 -1.83 20.25 -0.59
C LEU A 267 -2.38 21.50 0.12
N PHE A 268 -2.21 22.69 -0.46
CA PHE A 268 -2.70 23.92 0.16
C PHE A 268 -4.23 23.96 0.24
N LEU A 269 -4.94 23.48 -0.79
CA LEU A 269 -6.40 23.39 -0.73
C LEU A 269 -6.85 22.41 0.37
N ALA A 270 -6.22 21.25 0.48
CA ALA A 270 -6.52 20.26 1.51
C ALA A 270 -6.30 20.81 2.93
N LEU A 271 -5.19 21.51 3.15
CA LEU A 271 -4.87 22.11 4.45
C LEU A 271 -5.87 23.22 4.82
N ALA A 272 -6.26 24.06 3.86
CA ALA A 272 -7.28 25.07 4.08
C ALA A 272 -8.65 24.44 4.40
N ALA A 273 -9.03 23.38 3.68
CA ALA A 273 -10.29 22.69 3.91
C ALA A 273 -10.33 21.98 5.28
N LEU A 274 -9.23 21.35 5.70
CA LEU A 274 -9.06 20.77 7.03
C LEU A 274 -9.13 21.84 8.13
N GLU A 275 -8.45 22.97 7.97
CA GLU A 275 -8.49 24.07 8.94
C GLU A 275 -9.92 24.63 9.08
N GLN A 276 -10.65 24.77 7.96
CA GLN A 276 -12.03 25.25 7.94
C GLN A 276 -13.02 24.24 8.53
N ALA A 277 -12.84 22.94 8.29
CA ALA A 277 -13.69 21.88 8.84
C ALA A 277 -13.45 21.65 10.35
N GLY A 278 -12.25 21.98 10.83
CA GLY A 278 -11.78 21.68 12.19
C GLY A 278 -11.08 20.33 12.23
N PRO A 279 -9.74 20.27 12.23
CA PRO A 279 -9.00 19.02 12.08
C PRO A 279 -9.19 18.10 13.28
N ILE A 280 -9.19 16.78 13.02
CA ILE A 280 -9.21 15.74 14.05
C ILE A 280 -7.97 14.85 13.94
N ALA A 281 -7.65 14.12 15.02
CA ALA A 281 -6.41 13.34 15.11
C ALA A 281 -6.26 12.22 14.05
N SER A 282 -7.37 11.76 13.46
CA SER A 282 -7.38 10.72 12.42
C SER A 282 -7.31 11.28 10.99
N ASP A 283 -7.27 12.61 10.83
CA ASP A 283 -7.03 13.24 9.53
C ASP A 283 -5.58 13.02 9.08
N ARG A 284 -5.42 12.83 7.78
CA ARG A 284 -4.13 12.54 7.17
C ARG A 284 -4.02 13.04 5.73
N ILE A 285 -2.81 13.47 5.37
CA ILE A 285 -2.42 13.74 4.00
C ILE A 285 -1.71 12.50 3.45
N GLU A 286 -2.19 12.01 2.31
CA GLU A 286 -1.51 10.97 1.54
C GLU A 286 -0.49 11.60 0.60
N HIS A 287 0.66 10.94 0.50
CA HIS A 287 1.83 11.32 -0.30
C HIS A 287 2.55 12.55 0.25
N ALA A 288 1.89 13.70 0.24
CA ALA A 288 2.50 15.02 0.41
C ALA A 288 3.75 15.15 -0.49
N SER A 289 3.60 14.78 -1.77
CA SER A 289 4.75 14.60 -2.66
C SER A 289 5.58 15.86 -2.80
N VAL A 290 4.94 17.02 -3.01
CA VAL A 290 5.59 18.33 -3.14
C VAL A 290 5.15 19.21 -1.97
N ALA A 291 6.06 19.51 -1.04
CA ALA A 291 5.74 20.27 0.17
C ALA A 291 6.74 21.40 0.44
N SER A 292 6.27 22.65 0.39
CA SER A 292 7.05 23.83 0.79
C SER A 292 7.20 23.92 2.32
N ASP A 293 8.10 24.78 2.79
CA ASP A 293 8.28 25.03 4.23
C ASP A 293 7.00 25.57 4.88
N GLU A 294 6.25 26.42 4.16
CA GLU A 294 4.97 26.96 4.59
C GLU A 294 3.93 25.85 4.75
N ALA A 295 3.84 24.93 3.78
CA ALA A 295 2.92 23.80 3.85
C ALA A 295 3.27 22.88 5.04
N ILE A 296 4.55 22.58 5.25
CA ILE A 296 5.03 21.79 6.40
C ILE A 296 4.68 22.45 7.73
N ALA A 297 4.86 23.78 7.84
CA ALA A 297 4.51 24.52 9.04
C ALA A 297 3.00 24.47 9.33
N VAL A 298 2.16 24.55 8.31
CA VAL A 298 0.70 24.41 8.45
C VAL A 298 0.31 23.00 8.85
N ILE A 299 0.88 21.95 8.22
CA ILE A 299 0.65 20.55 8.60
C ILE A 299 0.97 20.34 10.09
N ALA A 300 2.13 20.82 10.54
CA ALA A 300 2.56 20.72 11.94
C ALA A 300 1.61 21.46 12.89
N LYS A 301 1.19 22.68 12.54
CA LYS A 301 0.25 23.48 13.32
C LYS A 301 -1.10 22.76 13.49
N LEU A 302 -1.60 22.12 12.43
CA LEU A 302 -2.87 21.40 12.43
C LEU A 302 -2.75 20.00 13.05
N GLY A 303 -1.54 19.49 13.29
CA GLY A 303 -1.31 18.15 13.85
C GLY A 303 -1.67 17.00 12.91
N ILE A 304 -1.66 17.25 11.59
CA ILE A 304 -2.10 16.29 10.58
C ILE A 304 -1.01 15.26 10.31
N THR A 305 -1.39 13.98 10.26
CA THR A 305 -0.46 12.90 9.91
C THR A 305 -0.15 12.93 8.41
N VAL A 306 1.12 12.75 8.03
CA VAL A 306 1.52 12.53 6.64
C VAL A 306 1.84 11.05 6.43
N VAL A 307 1.29 10.44 5.38
CA VAL A 307 1.66 9.09 4.95
C VAL A 307 2.27 9.14 3.56
N SER A 308 3.60 9.00 3.50
CA SER A 308 4.40 9.22 2.29
C SER A 308 4.93 7.92 1.67
N GLN A 309 5.57 8.00 0.49
CA GLN A 309 6.10 6.85 -0.28
C GLN A 309 7.58 7.07 -0.61
N PRO A 310 8.50 6.84 0.34
CA PRO A 310 9.92 7.14 0.18
C PRO A 310 10.58 6.53 -1.08
N HIS A 311 10.21 5.30 -1.45
CA HIS A 311 10.75 4.59 -2.60
C HIS A 311 10.41 5.23 -3.95
N PHE A 312 9.41 6.12 -4.03
CA PHE A 312 9.06 6.77 -5.30
C PHE A 312 10.23 7.55 -5.90
N LEU A 313 11.10 8.16 -5.07
CA LEU A 313 12.29 8.84 -5.58
C LEU A 313 13.27 7.87 -6.26
N ALA A 314 13.47 6.68 -5.68
CA ALA A 314 14.34 5.67 -6.25
C ALA A 314 13.75 5.03 -7.53
N GLU A 315 12.44 4.84 -7.57
CA GLU A 315 11.75 4.17 -8.69
C GLU A 315 11.38 5.11 -9.83
N LYS A 316 11.09 6.38 -9.52
CA LYS A 316 10.51 7.36 -10.44
C LYS A 316 11.37 8.62 -10.59
N GLY A 317 12.58 8.66 -10.04
CA GLY A 317 13.47 9.83 -10.07
C GLY A 317 13.64 10.45 -11.46
N GLU A 318 13.94 9.64 -12.48
CA GLU A 318 14.07 10.11 -13.88
C GLU A 318 12.77 10.71 -14.44
N THR A 319 11.62 10.19 -13.99
CA THR A 319 10.33 10.77 -14.34
C THR A 319 10.16 12.13 -13.68
N TYR A 320 10.50 12.26 -12.39
CA TYR A 320 10.41 13.54 -11.71
C TYR A 320 11.34 14.60 -12.30
N LEU A 321 12.58 14.25 -12.64
CA LEU A 321 13.51 15.17 -13.32
C LEU A 321 12.97 15.73 -14.64
N ARG A 322 12.12 14.97 -15.33
CA ARG A 322 11.50 15.38 -16.60
C ARG A 322 10.20 16.16 -16.40
N ASP A 323 9.34 15.69 -15.49
CA ASP A 323 7.93 16.09 -15.44
C ASP A 323 7.65 17.11 -14.31
N VAL A 324 8.49 17.21 -13.28
CA VAL A 324 8.32 18.15 -12.15
C VAL A 324 9.10 19.46 -12.43
N PRO A 325 8.52 20.64 -12.18
CA PRO A 325 9.22 21.92 -12.32
C PRO A 325 10.53 21.95 -11.53
N LYS A 326 11.58 22.55 -12.10
CA LYS A 326 12.94 22.51 -11.54
C LYS A 326 13.04 23.09 -10.14
N ASP A 327 12.26 24.12 -9.86
CA ASP A 327 12.13 24.80 -8.57
C ASP A 327 11.34 23.98 -7.54
N GLU A 328 10.56 22.99 -7.96
CA GLU A 328 9.83 22.08 -7.08
C GLU A 328 10.58 20.76 -6.81
N LEU A 329 11.64 20.43 -7.56
CA LEU A 329 12.38 19.17 -7.37
C LEU A 329 12.94 19.01 -5.94
N GLY A 330 13.33 20.11 -5.30
CA GLY A 330 13.79 20.12 -3.90
C GLY A 330 12.66 19.92 -2.88
N LEU A 331 11.40 20.03 -3.31
CA LEU A 331 10.21 19.88 -2.46
C LEU A 331 9.70 18.43 -2.40
N LEU A 332 10.33 17.52 -3.16
CA LEU A 332 9.89 16.14 -3.31
C LEU A 332 10.20 15.26 -2.09
N TYR A 333 9.14 14.71 -1.48
CA TYR A 333 9.19 13.71 -0.40
C TYR A 333 10.15 14.10 0.74
N ARG A 334 9.91 15.27 1.35
CA ARG A 334 10.78 15.91 2.37
C ARG A 334 10.64 15.32 3.79
N LEU A 335 10.97 14.04 3.91
CA LEU A 335 10.77 13.23 5.13
C LEU A 335 11.45 13.83 6.38
N ALA A 336 12.71 14.26 6.27
CA ALA A 336 13.43 14.81 7.42
C ALA A 336 12.87 16.17 7.85
N SER A 337 12.38 16.99 6.91
CA SER A 337 11.71 18.25 7.20
C SER A 337 10.39 18.04 7.93
N PHE A 338 9.55 17.09 7.49
CA PHE A 338 8.34 16.71 8.25
C PHE A 338 8.68 16.32 9.69
N ARG A 339 9.65 15.41 9.86
CA ARG A 339 10.12 14.99 11.19
C ARG A 339 10.63 16.17 12.03
N ARG A 340 11.50 17.04 11.47
CA ARG A 340 12.07 18.20 12.19
C ARG A 340 10.98 19.18 12.64
N ALA A 341 9.91 19.33 11.86
CA ALA A 341 8.77 20.17 12.19
C ALA A 341 7.81 19.53 13.21
N GLY A 342 8.02 18.27 13.60
CA GLY A 342 7.14 17.54 14.51
C GLY A 342 5.86 17.01 13.86
N VAL A 343 5.84 16.90 12.52
CA VAL A 343 4.72 16.29 11.79
C VAL A 343 4.68 14.79 12.06
N PRO A 344 3.53 14.23 12.50
CA PRO A 344 3.37 12.78 12.62
C PRO A 344 3.52 12.13 11.24
N LEU A 345 4.42 11.16 11.10
CA LEU A 345 4.84 10.63 9.81
C LEU A 345 4.76 9.09 9.78
N ALA A 346 4.21 8.55 8.69
CA ALA A 346 4.21 7.13 8.37
C ALA A 346 4.45 6.91 6.87
N ALA A 347 4.52 5.65 6.44
CA ALA A 347 4.69 5.33 5.03
C ALA A 347 3.79 4.19 4.54
N GLY A 348 3.59 4.14 3.23
CA GLY A 348 2.96 3.03 2.53
C GLY A 348 3.69 2.70 1.23
N SER A 349 3.32 1.57 0.60
CA SER A 349 3.88 1.17 -0.70
C SER A 349 3.22 1.89 -1.87
N ASP A 350 1.95 2.28 -1.73
CA ASP A 350 1.07 2.65 -2.83
C ASP A 350 1.12 1.62 -3.98
N SER A 351 1.34 0.34 -3.65
CA SER A 351 1.36 -0.73 -4.64
C SER A 351 -0.04 -0.84 -5.30
N PRO A 352 -0.12 -1.04 -6.62
CA PRO A 352 0.97 -1.38 -7.54
C PRO A 352 1.63 -0.17 -8.23
N PHE A 353 1.34 1.06 -7.80
CA PHE A 353 1.96 2.27 -8.36
C PHE A 353 3.39 2.47 -7.84
N GLY A 354 3.73 1.89 -6.69
CA GLY A 354 5.10 1.69 -6.19
C GLY A 354 5.43 0.23 -5.89
N GLY A 355 6.69 -0.01 -5.54
CA GLY A 355 7.18 -1.31 -5.09
C GLY A 355 6.53 -1.81 -3.80
N LEU A 356 6.20 -3.10 -3.75
CA LEU A 356 5.49 -3.73 -2.63
C LEU A 356 6.32 -3.82 -1.33
N ALA A 357 7.65 -3.77 -1.39
CA ALA A 357 8.53 -4.16 -0.29
C ALA A 357 8.85 -2.99 0.68
N PRO A 358 8.37 -3.02 1.94
CA PRO A 358 8.64 -1.97 2.91
C PRO A 358 10.11 -1.74 3.19
N TRP A 359 10.92 -2.81 3.24
CA TRP A 359 12.36 -2.72 3.49
C TRP A 359 13.12 -1.94 2.40
N LEU A 360 12.66 -2.02 1.14
CA LEU A 360 13.20 -1.19 0.05
C LEU A 360 12.75 0.27 0.17
N SER A 361 11.52 0.51 0.63
CA SER A 361 11.03 1.84 0.97
C SER A 361 11.84 2.48 2.10
N MET A 362 12.11 1.75 3.18
CA MET A 362 12.97 2.20 4.28
C MET A 362 14.40 2.46 3.79
N HIS A 363 14.94 1.57 2.95
CA HIS A 363 16.25 1.78 2.32
C HIS A 363 16.30 3.09 1.52
N ALA A 364 15.25 3.40 0.74
CA ALA A 364 15.15 4.64 -0.01
C ALA A 364 15.02 5.87 0.91
N ALA A 365 14.29 5.77 2.02
CA ALA A 365 14.16 6.84 3.02
C ALA A 365 15.50 7.20 3.66
N VAL A 366 16.38 6.21 3.89
CA VAL A 366 17.72 6.40 4.48
C VAL A 366 18.75 6.87 3.46
N ASN A 367 18.77 6.27 2.27
CA ASN A 367 19.87 6.49 1.32
C ASN A 367 19.60 7.59 0.31
N ARG A 368 18.32 7.94 0.08
CA ARG A 368 17.87 8.97 -0.87
C ARG A 368 18.57 8.89 -2.23
N ALA A 369 18.00 8.09 -3.13
CA ALA A 369 18.54 7.92 -4.47
C ALA A 369 18.28 9.15 -5.37
N GLY A 370 19.12 9.33 -6.40
CA GLY A 370 18.84 10.25 -7.52
C GLY A 370 19.19 11.72 -7.30
N GLY A 371 19.97 12.07 -6.26
CA GLY A 371 20.39 13.45 -6.00
C GLY A 371 19.28 14.37 -5.48
N PHE A 372 18.15 13.80 -5.08
CA PHE A 372 17.04 14.54 -4.48
C PHE A 372 17.31 14.74 -2.99
N GLY A 373 17.59 15.98 -2.56
CA GLY A 373 17.56 16.42 -1.16
C GLY A 373 18.22 15.45 -0.16
N GLU A 374 19.54 15.28 -0.22
CA GLU A 374 20.26 14.36 0.68
C GLU A 374 20.03 14.67 2.17
N ASP A 375 19.76 15.93 2.50
CA ASP A 375 19.40 16.45 3.82
C ASP A 375 17.98 16.07 4.29
N GLU A 376 17.21 15.43 3.41
CA GLU A 376 15.90 14.84 3.70
C GLU A 376 15.96 13.36 4.10
N ALA A 377 17.16 12.81 4.26
CA ALA A 377 17.36 11.43 4.69
C ALA A 377 16.95 11.20 6.16
N LEU A 378 16.41 10.02 6.43
CA LEU A 378 16.09 9.55 7.78
C LEU A 378 17.18 8.61 8.32
N SER A 379 17.24 8.44 9.63
CA SER A 379 18.00 7.34 10.23
C SER A 379 17.29 5.99 9.97
N PRO A 380 17.99 4.85 10.06
CA PRO A 380 17.34 3.53 9.96
C PRO A 380 16.21 3.31 10.98
N GLU A 381 16.36 3.82 12.20
CA GLU A 381 15.33 3.74 13.24
C GLU A 381 14.07 4.54 12.85
N GLU A 382 14.27 5.75 12.32
CA GLU A 382 13.17 6.60 11.86
C GLU A 382 12.47 6.00 10.65
N ALA A 383 13.23 5.41 9.72
CA ALA A 383 12.68 4.71 8.57
C ALA A 383 11.86 3.47 8.98
N LEU A 384 12.33 2.69 9.96
CA LEU A 384 11.57 1.58 10.53
C LEU A 384 10.27 2.07 11.18
N ALA A 385 10.35 3.18 11.94
CA ALA A 385 9.21 3.76 12.64
C ALA A 385 8.03 4.10 11.71
N LEU A 386 8.31 4.42 10.44
CA LEU A 386 7.28 4.71 9.42
C LEU A 386 6.29 3.56 9.18
N TYR A 387 6.68 2.31 9.49
CA TYR A 387 5.89 1.10 9.25
C TYR A 387 5.52 0.34 10.54
N THR A 388 6.02 0.76 11.71
CA THR A 388 5.69 0.11 13.00
C THR A 388 4.58 0.82 13.77
N GLY A 389 3.90 1.75 13.10
CA GLY A 389 2.72 2.46 13.57
C GLY A 389 1.52 1.55 13.82
N ARG A 390 0.51 2.09 14.51
CA ARG A 390 -0.80 1.44 14.64
C ARG A 390 -1.65 1.64 13.39
N ALA A 391 -2.52 0.69 13.09
CA ALA A 391 -3.39 0.71 11.92
C ALA A 391 -4.35 1.93 11.88
N ASP A 392 -4.86 2.35 13.05
CA ASP A 392 -5.78 3.46 13.27
C ASP A 392 -5.08 4.81 13.50
N ALA A 393 -3.82 4.77 13.93
CA ALA A 393 -3.00 5.95 14.22
C ALA A 393 -1.57 5.71 13.67
N PRO A 394 -1.32 5.96 12.38
CA PRO A 394 -0.09 5.54 11.68
C PRO A 394 1.21 6.01 12.30
N ALA A 395 1.24 7.21 12.90
CA ALA A 395 2.44 7.74 13.54
C ALA A 395 2.61 7.31 15.02
N THR A 396 1.66 6.56 15.58
CA THR A 396 1.74 6.07 16.96
C THR A 396 2.46 4.72 17.00
N PRO A 397 3.66 4.62 17.59
CA PRO A 397 4.44 3.40 17.56
C PRO A 397 3.79 2.30 18.39
N ARG A 398 3.82 1.07 17.87
CA ARG A 398 3.54 -0.14 18.67
C ARG A 398 4.74 -0.52 19.51
N LYS A 399 4.48 -1.10 20.68
CA LYS A 399 5.51 -1.53 21.63
C LYS A 399 5.45 -3.04 21.82
N ILE A 400 6.61 -3.63 22.06
CA ILE A 400 6.73 -5.05 22.45
C ILE A 400 6.85 -5.08 23.97
N VAL A 401 5.71 -5.07 24.65
CA VAL A 401 5.64 -5.19 26.11
C VAL A 401 4.49 -6.12 26.49
N THR A 402 4.55 -6.71 27.69
CA THR A 402 3.48 -7.57 28.20
C THR A 402 2.12 -6.88 28.17
N GLY A 403 1.10 -7.57 27.66
CA GLY A 403 -0.27 -7.10 27.49
C GLY A 403 -0.57 -6.55 26.08
N GLU A 404 0.43 -6.15 25.31
CA GLU A 404 0.25 -5.65 23.94
C GLU A 404 -0.09 -6.76 22.95
N ALA A 405 -0.63 -6.37 21.80
CA ALA A 405 -0.97 -7.28 20.70
C ALA A 405 0.28 -7.97 20.16
N ALA A 406 0.19 -9.28 19.94
CA ALA A 406 1.27 -10.11 19.42
C ALA A 406 1.27 -10.12 17.87
N ASP A 407 1.37 -8.93 17.28
CA ASP A 407 1.58 -8.70 15.85
C ASP A 407 3.07 -8.37 15.65
N LEU A 408 3.88 -9.37 15.30
CA LEU A 408 5.36 -9.33 15.39
C LEU A 408 6.03 -9.80 14.10
N CYS A 409 7.24 -9.33 13.87
CA CYS A 409 8.13 -9.76 12.78
C CYS A 409 9.51 -10.12 13.34
N ILE A 410 10.09 -11.23 12.88
CA ILE A 410 11.42 -11.69 13.26
C ILE A 410 12.34 -11.64 12.04
N LEU A 411 13.52 -11.02 12.19
CA LEU A 411 14.52 -10.94 11.13
C LEU A 411 15.47 -12.15 11.13
N ASP A 412 16.29 -12.26 10.09
CA ASP A 412 17.35 -13.28 9.99
C ASP A 412 18.66 -12.88 10.69
N CYS A 413 18.74 -11.64 11.19
CA CYS A 413 19.91 -11.11 11.88
C CYS A 413 19.50 -10.08 12.95
N PRO A 414 20.41 -9.75 13.90
CA PRO A 414 20.19 -8.68 14.86
C PRO A 414 20.00 -7.30 14.20
N TRP A 415 19.32 -6.38 14.88
CA TRP A 415 18.97 -5.06 14.36
C TRP A 415 20.22 -4.27 13.97
N GLN A 416 21.29 -4.37 14.74
CA GLN A 416 22.57 -3.69 14.46
C GLN A 416 23.15 -4.05 13.07
N GLN A 417 22.90 -5.27 12.59
CA GLN A 417 23.28 -5.69 11.25
C GLN A 417 22.23 -5.25 10.20
N ALA A 418 20.95 -5.47 10.50
CA ALA A 418 19.84 -5.11 9.60
C ALA A 418 19.84 -3.62 9.24
N ARG A 419 20.03 -2.73 10.23
CA ARG A 419 20.03 -1.27 10.05
C ARG A 419 21.10 -0.76 9.09
N ALA A 420 22.20 -1.50 8.92
CA ALA A 420 23.29 -1.14 8.01
C ALA A 420 23.01 -1.52 6.56
N ALA A 421 22.03 -2.40 6.31
CA ALA A 421 21.72 -2.93 4.98
C ALA A 421 20.23 -3.28 4.83
N LEU A 422 19.34 -2.29 5.03
CA LEU A 422 17.88 -2.47 4.99
C LEU A 422 17.38 -3.20 3.73
N SER A 423 17.98 -2.95 2.57
CA SER A 423 17.62 -3.62 1.30
C SER A 423 17.94 -5.11 1.24
N LYS A 424 18.70 -5.64 2.20
CA LYS A 424 19.09 -7.05 2.30
C LYS A 424 18.39 -7.80 3.43
N VAL A 425 17.54 -7.11 4.20
CA VAL A 425 16.81 -7.70 5.32
C VAL A 425 15.95 -8.86 4.84
N LYS A 426 15.97 -9.96 5.60
CA LYS A 426 15.05 -11.07 5.41
C LYS A 426 14.26 -11.29 6.68
N VAL A 427 12.98 -11.58 6.50
CA VAL A 427 12.08 -11.96 7.60
C VAL A 427 12.05 -13.47 7.69
N THR A 428 12.31 -14.00 8.89
CA THR A 428 12.28 -15.44 9.18
C THR A 428 10.92 -15.88 9.66
N ALA A 429 10.18 -15.00 10.35
CA ALA A 429 8.82 -15.27 10.79
C ALA A 429 7.94 -14.02 10.88
N THR A 430 6.65 -14.20 10.60
CA THR A 430 5.60 -13.19 10.80
C THR A 430 4.50 -13.79 11.65
N ILE A 431 4.19 -13.12 12.75
CA ILE A 431 3.24 -13.56 13.78
C ILE A 431 2.11 -12.54 13.83
N ILE A 432 0.86 -13.02 13.77
CA ILE A 432 -0.33 -12.17 13.83
C ILE A 432 -1.27 -12.74 14.86
N ALA A 433 -1.76 -11.88 15.77
CA ALA A 433 -2.55 -12.30 16.91
C ALA A 433 -1.94 -13.52 17.64
N GLY A 434 -0.62 -13.52 17.82
CA GLY A 434 0.10 -14.57 18.54
C GLY A 434 0.29 -15.89 17.78
N GLU A 435 -0.21 -16.00 16.56
CA GLU A 435 -0.06 -17.20 15.72
C GLU A 435 1.00 -16.97 14.62
N PRO A 436 1.98 -17.89 14.44
CA PRO A 436 2.94 -17.79 13.35
C PRO A 436 2.25 -18.12 12.02
N VAL A 437 2.01 -17.10 11.21
CA VAL A 437 1.33 -17.23 9.91
C VAL A 437 2.31 -17.35 8.74
N PHE A 438 3.60 -17.09 8.99
CA PHE A 438 4.69 -17.31 8.05
C PHE A 438 5.96 -17.70 8.80
N ILE A 439 6.67 -18.72 8.29
CA ILE A 439 8.02 -19.14 8.71
C ILE A 439 8.80 -19.51 7.44
N ALA A 440 9.97 -18.89 7.22
CA ALA A 440 10.73 -19.00 5.97
C ALA A 440 11.16 -20.44 5.60
N ASP A 441 11.39 -21.32 6.58
CA ASP A 441 11.83 -22.70 6.36
C ASP A 441 10.68 -23.71 6.23
N GLN A 442 9.41 -23.27 6.35
CA GLN A 442 8.21 -24.12 6.31
C GLN A 442 7.21 -23.72 5.21
N GLU A 443 7.66 -23.05 4.14
CA GLU A 443 6.78 -22.52 3.09
C GLU A 443 5.85 -23.56 2.42
N SER A 444 6.12 -24.85 2.56
CA SER A 444 5.29 -25.93 2.03
C SER A 444 4.05 -26.27 2.87
N SER A 445 3.88 -25.74 4.09
CA SER A 445 2.79 -26.09 5.02
C SER A 445 1.80 -24.96 5.31
N ILE A 446 1.99 -23.75 4.74
CA ILE A 446 1.12 -22.60 5.03
C ILE A 446 -0.23 -22.78 4.30
N SER A 447 -1.23 -23.30 5.00
CA SER A 447 -2.62 -23.31 4.54
C SER A 447 -3.25 -21.96 4.86
N ILE A 448 -3.37 -21.07 3.86
CA ILE A 448 -4.38 -20.01 3.96
C ILE A 448 -5.74 -20.73 3.81
N PRO A 449 -6.65 -20.66 4.80
CA PRO A 449 -7.94 -21.34 4.72
C PRO A 449 -8.65 -21.00 3.41
N ALA A 450 -9.24 -22.01 2.75
CA ALA A 450 -10.08 -21.75 1.59
C ALA A 450 -11.26 -20.85 2.01
N PRO A 451 -11.73 -19.93 1.14
CA PRO A 451 -12.89 -19.11 1.45
C PRO A 451 -14.09 -20.01 1.78
N ALA A 452 -14.91 -19.60 2.74
CA ALA A 452 -16.18 -20.26 2.99
C ALA A 452 -16.99 -20.28 1.68
N GLN A 453 -17.50 -21.45 1.29
CA GLN A 453 -18.34 -21.56 0.09
C GLN A 453 -19.50 -20.56 0.21
N ALA A 454 -19.69 -19.73 -0.81
CA ALA A 454 -20.82 -18.82 -0.87
C ALA A 454 -22.12 -19.63 -0.64
N PRO A 455 -23.05 -19.15 0.22
CA PRO A 455 -24.32 -19.83 0.41
C PRO A 455 -25.00 -19.94 -0.97
N ASN A 456 -25.36 -21.18 -1.34
CA ASN A 456 -26.08 -21.47 -2.58
C ASN A 456 -27.19 -20.44 -2.76
N ARG A 457 -27.16 -19.72 -3.89
CA ARG A 457 -28.26 -18.83 -4.30
C ARG A 457 -29.56 -19.62 -4.20
N VAL A 458 -30.39 -19.26 -3.23
CA VAL A 458 -31.79 -19.68 -3.20
C VAL A 458 -32.38 -19.18 -4.51
N ARG A 459 -32.85 -20.11 -5.35
CA ARG A 459 -33.64 -19.79 -6.53
C ARG A 459 -34.89 -19.06 -6.06
N LEU A 460 -35.07 -17.81 -6.51
CA LEU A 460 -36.38 -17.21 -6.64
C LEU A 460 -36.88 -17.47 -8.06
#